data_AF-A0A0F9DSC0-F1
#
_entry.id   AF-A0A0F9DSC0-F1
#
_cell.length_a   1.000
_cell.length_b   1.000
_cell.length_c   1.000
_cell.angle_alpha   90.00
_cell.angle_beta   90.00
_cell.angle_gamma   90.00
#
_symmetry.space_group_name_H-M   'P 1'
#
loop_
_entity.id
_entity.type
_entity.pdbx_description
1 polymer ?
#
loop_
_entity_poly.entity_id
_entity_poly.type
_entity_poly.pdbx_seq_one_letter_code
_entity_poly.pdbx_strand_id
1 'polypeptide(L)' 'MEKEEYAIILEYLPNGYPLERKMMPIAQAIGELNLTLLELVPRRGEILKIGERVYIDIRNDGTESDGADWIHVKIGLVIQ' A
#
# COMPACT_ATOMS: atom_id res chain seq x y z
N MET A 1 12.07 -15.92 1.51
CA MET A 1 12.44 -14.61 0.92
C MET A 1 12.40 -13.60 2.03
N GLU A 2 13.34 -12.66 2.02
CA GLU A 2 13.33 -11.51 2.93
C GLU A 2 12.14 -10.61 2.60
N LYS A 3 11.63 -9.91 3.60
CA LYS A 3 10.40 -9.10 3.51
C LYS A 3 10.73 -7.71 2.97
N GLU A 4 9.80 -7.12 2.22
CA GLU A 4 9.92 -5.72 1.81
C GLU A 4 9.81 -4.79 3.04
N GLU A 5 10.81 -3.93 3.23
CA GLU A 5 10.78 -2.85 4.24
C GLU A 5 10.46 -1.50 3.61
N TYR A 6 10.78 -1.32 2.33
CA TYR A 6 10.57 -0.08 1.59
C TYR A 6 10.01 -0.38 0.20
N ALA A 7 9.24 0.57 -0.32
CA ALA A 7 8.78 0.56 -1.70
C ALA A 7 8.80 1.95 -2.31
N ILE A 8 8.79 1.97 -3.65
CA ILE A 8 8.63 3.16 -4.46
C ILE A 8 7.19 3.25 -4.95
N ILE A 9 6.54 4.41 -4.75
CA ILE A 9 5.19 4.67 -5.23
C ILE A 9 5.18 4.78 -6.76
N LEU A 10 4.30 4.02 -7.41
CA LEU A 10 4.08 4.03 -8.86
C LEU A 10 2.87 4.90 -9.23
N GLU A 11 1.79 4.80 -8.46
CA GLU A 11 0.54 5.53 -8.68
C GLU A 11 -0.10 5.84 -7.33
N TYR A 12 -0.75 7.00 -7.22
CA TYR A 12 -1.54 7.36 -6.05
C TYR A 12 -2.94 7.81 -6.46
N LEU A 13 -3.96 7.11 -5.97
CA LEU A 13 -5.37 7.41 -6.18
C LEU A 13 -5.96 7.94 -4.87
N PRO A 14 -6.07 9.27 -4.68
CA PRO A 14 -6.51 9.87 -3.41
C PRO A 14 -7.96 9.50 -3.02
N ASN A 15 -8.74 9.06 -4.00
CA ASN A 15 -10.15 8.70 -3.87
C ASN A 15 -10.40 7.20 -4.04
N GLY A 16 -9.36 6.41 -4.31
CA GLY A 16 -9.46 5.00 -4.66
C GLY A 16 -9.95 4.73 -6.09
N TYR A 17 -10.23 3.47 -6.40
CA TYR A 17 -10.69 3.09 -7.74
C TYR A 17 -12.12 3.60 -7.98
N PRO A 18 -12.42 4.18 -9.15
CA PRO A 18 -13.73 4.78 -9.45
C PRO A 18 -14.94 3.84 -9.33
N LEU A 19 -14.73 2.52 -9.41
CA LEU A 19 -15.78 1.50 -9.40
C LEU A 19 -15.89 0.74 -8.06
N GLU A 20 -15.03 1.04 -7.10
CA GLU A 20 -15.09 0.46 -5.76
C GLU A 20 -16.26 1.05 -4.98
N ARG A 21 -16.91 0.23 -4.14
CA ARG A 21 -18.02 0.70 -3.28
C ARG A 21 -17.57 1.67 -2.20
N LYS A 22 -16.29 1.62 -1.81
CA LYS A 22 -15.72 2.44 -0.74
C LYS A 22 -14.63 3.32 -1.32
N MET A 23 -14.83 4.63 -1.21
CA MET A 23 -13.82 5.62 -1.56
C MET A 23 -12.76 5.63 -0.46
N MET A 24 -11.59 5.06 -0.75
CA MET A 24 -10.45 5.07 0.16
C MET A 24 -9.17 5.34 -0.63
N PRO A 25 -8.27 6.18 -0.12
CA PRO A 25 -7.01 6.44 -0.80
C PRO A 25 -6.22 5.14 -0.88
N ILE A 26 -5.59 4.91 -2.02
CA ILE A 26 -4.72 3.76 -2.29
C ILE A 26 -3.55 4.21 -3.15
N ALA A 27 -2.41 3.55 -2.97
CA ALA A 27 -1.24 3.71 -3.79
C ALA A 27 -0.77 2.36 -4.32
N GLN A 28 -0.41 2.30 -5.59
CA GLN A 28 0.32 1.17 -6.15
C GLN A 28 1.81 1.44 -5.98
N ALA A 29 2.57 0.42 -5.57
CA ALA A 29 3.99 0.55 -5.28
C ALA A 29 4.77 -0.72 -5.67
N ILE A 30 6.09 -0.58 -5.79
CA ILE A 30 7.02 -1.69 -6.00
C ILE A 30 8.04 -1.75 -4.89
N GLY A 31 8.20 -2.93 -4.29
CA GLY A 31 9.18 -3.21 -3.25
C GLY A 31 10.61 -3.04 -3.77
N GLU A 32 11.50 -2.51 -2.94
CA GLU A 32 12.90 -2.29 -3.33
C GLU A 32 13.72 -3.58 -3.35
N LEU A 33 13.35 -4.59 -2.56
CA LEU A 33 14.18 -5.78 -2.35
C LEU A 33 13.87 -6.89 -3.35
N ASN A 34 12.60 -7.32 -3.42
CA ASN A 34 12.19 -8.43 -4.28
C ASN A 34 11.35 -7.95 -5.46
N LEU A 35 11.25 -6.64 -5.69
CA LEU A 35 10.41 -6.05 -6.74
C LEU A 35 8.95 -6.49 -6.62
N THR A 36 8.49 -6.72 -5.38
CA THR A 36 7.12 -7.15 -5.09
C THR A 36 6.15 -6.03 -5.45
N LEU A 37 5.08 -6.33 -6.18
CA LEU A 37 3.99 -5.37 -6.41
C LEU A 37 3.08 -5.29 -5.18
N LEU A 38 2.77 -4.07 -4.76
CA LEU A 38 2.08 -3.78 -3.51
C LEU A 38 0.97 -2.76 -3.74
N GLU A 39 -0.20 -3.02 -3.17
CA GLU A 39 -1.24 -2.01 -2.98
C GLU A 39 -1.22 -1.53 -1.53
N LEU A 40 -0.96 -0.23 -1.33
CA LEU A 40 -0.79 0.42 -0.04
C LEU A 40 -1.97 1.34 0.26
N VAL A 41 -2.44 1.38 1.50
CA VAL A 41 -3.36 2.42 1.99
C VAL A 41 -2.54 3.46 2.75
N PRO A 42 -2.49 4.75 2.37
CA PRO A 42 -1.74 5.74 3.13
C PRO A 42 -2.37 6.00 4.50
N ARG A 43 -1.56 6.49 5.44
CA ARG A 43 -2.09 7.00 6.72
C ARG A 43 -3.02 8.17 6.50
N ARG A 44 -3.88 8.44 7.48
CA ARG A 44 -4.91 9.48 7.35
C ARG A 44 -4.26 10.85 7.16
N GLY A 45 -4.60 11.51 6.07
CA GLY A 45 -4.10 12.86 5.75
C GLY A 45 -2.76 12.89 5.02
N GLU A 46 -2.12 11.75 4.80
CA GLU A 46 -0.92 11.66 3.97
C GLU A 46 -1.27 11.74 2.48
N ILE A 47 -0.45 12.47 1.73
CA ILE A 47 -0.50 12.54 0.28
C ILE A 47 0.81 11.98 -0.24
N LEU A 48 0.72 10.90 -1.02
CA LEU A 48 1.88 10.24 -1.59
C LEU A 48 2.20 10.81 -2.98
N LYS A 49 3.48 10.84 -3.32
CA LYS A 49 3.96 11.25 -4.64
C LYS A 49 4.51 10.05 -5.41
N ILE A 50 4.31 10.06 -6.72
CA ILE A 50 4.94 9.07 -7.61
C ILE A 50 6.48 9.20 -7.48
N GLY A 51 7.17 8.08 -7.36
CA GLY A 51 8.62 7.99 -7.14
C GLY A 51 9.04 8.17 -5.67
N GLU A 52 8.11 8.44 -4.76
CA GLU A 52 8.39 8.54 -3.34
C GLU A 52 8.77 7.18 -2.75
N ARG A 53 9.82 7.17 -1.94
CA ARG A 53 10.25 6.00 -1.17
C ARG A 53 9.53 5.99 0.17
N VAL A 54 8.70 4.97 0.39
CA VAL A 54 7.90 4.82 1.61
C VAL A 54 8.35 3.61 2.41
N TYR A 55 8.32 3.74 3.73
CA TYR A 55 8.52 2.62 4.65
C TYR A 55 7.21 1.81 4.76
N ILE A 56 7.33 0.49 4.73
CA ILE A 56 6.19 -0.43 4.81
C ILE A 56 6.24 -1.18 6.14
N ASP A 57 5.28 -0.88 7.02
CA ASP A 57 5.05 -1.66 8.24
C ASP A 57 3.95 -2.70 7.98
N ILE A 58 4.34 -3.89 7.51
CA ILE A 58 3.41 -5.02 7.36
C ILE A 58 3.29 -5.71 8.73
N ARG A 59 2.16 -5.57 9.44
CA ARG A 59 1.86 -6.41 10.60
C ARG A 59 1.08 -7.65 10.20
N ASN A 60 1.49 -8.81 10.73
CA ASN A 60 0.92 -10.13 10.40
C ASN A 60 -0.13 -10.60 11.42
N ASP A 61 -0.60 -9.76 12.34
CA ASP A 61 -1.41 -10.22 13.48
C ASP A 61 -2.91 -10.38 13.19
N GLY A 62 -3.37 -10.04 11.98
CA GLY A 62 -4.76 -10.28 11.57
C GLY A 62 -5.80 -9.52 12.40
N THR A 63 -5.38 -8.52 13.18
CA THR A 63 -6.29 -7.70 13.97
C THR A 63 -6.73 -6.49 13.16
N GLU A 64 -8.01 -6.51 12.75
CA GLU A 64 -8.70 -5.33 12.24
C GLU A 64 -8.90 -4.36 13.41
N SER A 65 -7.83 -3.66 13.78
CA SER A 65 -7.81 -2.77 14.95
C SER A 65 -8.35 -1.40 14.58
N ASP A 66 -9.45 -1.05 15.25
CA ASP A 66 -10.09 0.26 15.34
C ASP A 66 -9.18 1.47 14.98
N GLY A 67 -9.40 2.03 13.79
CA GLY A 67 -9.46 3.48 13.63
C GLY A 67 -8.20 4.36 13.63
N ALA A 68 -6.96 3.87 13.57
CA ALA A 68 -5.79 4.77 13.52
C ALA A 68 -4.59 4.28 12.67
N ASP A 69 -4.25 5.01 11.60
CA ASP A 69 -2.89 5.13 11.02
C ASP A 69 -2.12 3.90 10.51
N TRP A 70 -2.78 2.95 9.83
CA TRP A 70 -2.10 1.75 9.28
C TRP A 70 -2.02 1.73 7.75
N ILE A 71 -0.81 1.45 7.23
CA ILE A 71 -0.62 1.06 5.84
C ILE A 71 -1.02 -0.40 5.68
N HIS A 72 -2.15 -0.65 5.03
CA HIS A 72 -2.54 -2.00 4.63
C HIS A 72 -1.87 -2.35 3.31
N VAL A 73 -1.26 -3.54 3.26
CA VAL A 73 -0.63 -4.07 2.06
C VAL A 73 -1.48 -5.21 1.53
N LYS A 74 -2.07 -5.06 0.34
CA LYS A 74 -2.59 -6.19 -0.43
C LYS A 74 -1.55 -6.62 -1.45
N ILE A 75 -1.13 -7.88 -1.37
CA ILE A 75 -0.25 -8.49 -2.36
C ILE A 75 -1.15 -8.96 -3.51
N GLY A 76 -1.03 -8.31 -4.67
CA GLY A 76 -1.72 -8.75 -5.89
C GLY A 76 -1.05 -10.03 -6.42
N LEU A 77 -1.80 -11.12 -6.55
CA LEU A 77 -1.34 -12.29 -7.29
C LEU A 77 -1.23 -11.94 -8.78
N VAL A 78 -0.05 -12.09 -9.37
CA VAL A 78 0.09 -12.12 -10.84
C VAL A 78 -0.45 -13.47 -11.31
N ILE A 79 -1.59 -13.45 -12.00
CA ILE A 79 -2.13 -14.64 -12.66
C ILE A 79 -1.28 -14.87 -13.92
N GLN A 80 -0.65 -16.05 -14.02
CA GLN A 80 0.02 -16.53 -15.24
C GLN A 80 -0.99 -17.03 -16.27
#